data_AF-A0A814W4B6-F1
#
_entry.id   AF-A0A814W4B6-F1
#
_cell.length_a   1.000
_cell.length_b   1.000
_cell.length_c   1.000
_cell.angle_alpha   90.00
_cell.angle_beta   90.00
_cell.angle_gamma   90.00
#
_symmetry.space_group_name_H-M   'P 1'
#
loop_
_entity.id
_entity.type
_entity.pdbx_description
1 polymer ?
#
loop_
_entity_poly.entity_id
_entity_poly.type
_entity_poly.pdbx_seq_one_letter_code
_entity_poly.pdbx_strand_id
1 'polypeptide(L)'
;FEQFKQFFAFLNNLEEFSVAMRFHQLSNKPISQAEFQRAVKISTGFELESNIIALIFRIFDADADQHLSYDEFMSVMKNRLSRGFQTSDSTEVSISKFDQFKRCFRDRAKEY
;
A
#
# COMPACT_ATOMS: atom_id res chain seq x y z
N PHE A 1 17.77 -3.95 -18.27
CA PHE A 1 16.67 -3.05 -18.66
C PHE A 1 15.31 -3.76 -18.59
N GLU A 2 15.19 -4.99 -19.08
CA GLU A 2 13.91 -5.72 -19.04
C GLU A 2 13.40 -5.98 -17.62
N GLN A 3 14.26 -6.44 -16.71
CA GLN A 3 13.96 -6.56 -15.27
C GLN A 3 13.42 -5.26 -14.66
N PHE A 4 13.95 -4.11 -15.10
CA PHE A 4 13.51 -2.80 -14.64
C PHE A 4 12.13 -2.44 -15.18
N LYS A 5 11.82 -2.76 -16.44
CA LYS A 5 10.47 -2.59 -17.01
C LYS A 5 9.45 -3.45 -16.32
N GLN A 6 9.76 -4.73 -16.10
CA GLN A 6 8.88 -5.66 -15.39
C GLN A 6 8.62 -5.20 -13.96
N PHE A 7 9.67 -4.75 -13.25
CA PHE A 7 9.50 -4.15 -11.93
C PHE A 7 8.61 -2.91 -11.97
N PHE A 8 8.78 -2.02 -12.95
CA PHE A 8 7.95 -0.82 -13.08
C PHE A 8 6.49 -1.13 -13.46
N ALA A 9 6.27 -2.17 -14.27
CA ALA A 9 4.94 -2.68 -14.58
C ALA A 9 4.27 -3.25 -13.33
N PHE A 10 5.00 -3.98 -12.48
CA PHE A 10 4.53 -4.37 -11.15
C PHE A 10 4.17 -3.16 -10.29
N LEU A 11 5.02 -2.14 -10.24
CA LEU A 11 4.74 -0.90 -9.49
C LEU A 11 3.48 -0.16 -9.97
N ASN A 12 3.06 -0.34 -11.21
CA ASN A 12 1.82 0.25 -11.72
C ASN A 12 0.58 -0.57 -11.32
N ASN A 13 0.72 -1.86 -11.01
CA ASN A 13 -0.36 -2.77 -10.62
C ASN A 13 -0.36 -3.07 -9.10
N LEU A 14 0.11 -2.09 -8.32
CA LEU A 14 0.21 -2.20 -6.88
C LEU A 14 -1.16 -2.27 -6.19
N GLU A 15 -2.19 -1.67 -6.78
CA GLU A 15 -3.56 -1.73 -6.24
C GLU A 15 -4.10 -3.17 -6.26
N GLU A 16 -4.06 -3.87 -7.41
CA GLU A 16 -4.42 -5.30 -7.48
C GLU A 16 -3.58 -6.15 -6.52
N PHE A 17 -2.28 -5.87 -6.41
CA PHE A 17 -1.41 -6.63 -5.52
C PHE A 17 -1.77 -6.40 -4.04
N SER A 18 -2.18 -5.18 -3.66
CA SER A 18 -2.57 -4.85 -2.28
C SER A 18 -3.80 -5.65 -1.80
N VAL A 19 -4.70 -6.00 -2.72
CA VAL A 19 -5.86 -6.85 -2.43
C VAL A 19 -5.41 -8.26 -2.08
N ALA A 20 -4.44 -8.82 -2.82
CA ALA A 20 -3.85 -10.12 -2.51
C ALA A 20 -3.13 -10.12 -1.15
N MET A 21 -2.42 -9.04 -0.83
CA MET A 21 -1.75 -8.87 0.47
C MET A 21 -2.75 -8.79 1.63
N ARG A 22 -3.87 -8.08 1.47
CA ARG A 22 -4.95 -8.04 2.49
C ARG A 22 -5.53 -9.42 2.77
N PHE A 23 -5.75 -10.22 1.73
CA PHE A 23 -6.28 -11.57 1.89
C PHE A 23 -5.32 -12.47 2.70
N HIS A 24 -4.01 -12.34 2.46
CA HIS A 24 -2.99 -13.04 3.24
C HIS A 24 -2.91 -12.56 4.69
N GLN A 25 -3.06 -11.26 4.94
CA GLN A 25 -3.10 -10.70 6.30
C GLN A 25 -4.28 -11.24 7.12
N LEU A 26 -5.47 -11.38 6.52
CA LEU A 26 -6.63 -11.99 7.19
C LEU A 26 -6.39 -13.45 7.60
N SER A 27 -5.41 -14.10 7.00
CA SER A 27 -4.98 -15.46 7.36
C SER A 27 -3.93 -15.50 8.48
N ASN A 28 -3.54 -14.35 9.07
CA ASN A 28 -2.49 -14.19 10.08
C ASN A 28 -1.15 -14.84 9.68
N LYS A 29 -0.83 -14.84 8.38
CA LYS A 29 0.42 -15.40 7.87
C LYS A 29 1.31 -14.31 7.29
N PRO A 30 2.58 -14.22 7.71
CA PRO A 30 3.55 -13.35 7.07
C PRO A 30 3.82 -13.85 5.65
N ILE A 31 4.14 -12.92 4.73
CA ILE A 31 4.27 -13.24 3.31
C ILE A 31 5.72 -13.54 2.99
N SER A 32 5.99 -14.79 2.64
CA SER A 32 7.31 -15.23 2.20
C SER A 32 7.63 -14.75 0.78
N GLN A 33 8.90 -14.78 0.38
CA GLN A 33 9.33 -14.46 -1.00
C GLN A 33 8.59 -15.31 -2.06
N ALA A 34 8.29 -16.58 -1.75
CA ALA A 34 7.58 -17.48 -2.65
C ALA A 34 6.09 -17.13 -2.81
N GLU A 35 5.47 -16.59 -1.76
CA GLU A 35 4.09 -16.09 -1.81
C GLU A 35 4.04 -14.74 -2.51
N PHE A 36 5.01 -13.86 -2.23
CA PHE A 36 5.19 -12.60 -2.93
C PHE A 36 5.29 -12.83 -4.45
N GLN A 37 6.15 -13.75 -4.89
CA GLN A 37 6.29 -14.08 -6.31
C GLN A 37 4.98 -14.54 -6.94
N ARG A 38 4.21 -15.37 -6.23
CA ARG A 38 2.91 -15.84 -6.69
C ARG A 38 1.92 -14.68 -6.80
N ALA A 39 1.88 -13.79 -5.83
CA ALA A 39 1.01 -12.61 -5.85
C ALA A 39 1.39 -11.66 -7.01
N VAL A 40 2.67 -11.48 -7.31
CA VAL A 40 3.15 -10.68 -8.46
C VAL A 40 2.72 -11.30 -9.77
N LYS A 41 2.84 -12.62 -9.90
CA LYS A 41 2.39 -13.35 -11.10
C LYS A 41 0.89 -13.20 -11.33
N ILE A 42 0.09 -13.23 -10.26
CA ILE A 42 -1.36 -13.04 -10.33
C ILE A 42 -1.70 -11.60 -10.72
N SER A 43 -1.02 -10.60 -10.18
CA SER A 43 -1.34 -9.18 -10.45
C SER A 43 -0.79 -8.66 -11.79
N THR A 44 0.28 -9.24 -12.32
CA THR A 44 0.97 -8.70 -13.50
C THR A 44 0.98 -9.65 -14.71
N GLY A 45 0.70 -10.94 -14.50
CA GLY A 45 0.77 -11.97 -15.54
C GLY A 45 2.19 -12.46 -15.87
N PHE A 46 3.23 -11.92 -15.23
CA PHE A 46 4.62 -12.35 -15.39
C PHE A 46 5.32 -12.57 -14.05
N GLU A 47 6.45 -13.25 -14.10
CA GLU A 47 7.29 -13.53 -12.93
C GLU A 47 8.47 -12.55 -12.88
N LEU A 48 8.75 -12.01 -11.69
CA LEU A 48 9.96 -11.24 -11.45
C LEU A 48 11.13 -12.20 -11.18
N GLU A 49 12.34 -11.77 -11.52
CA GLU A 49 13.54 -12.55 -11.23
C GLU A 49 13.84 -12.53 -9.72
N SER A 50 14.37 -13.64 -9.21
CA SER A 50 14.62 -13.86 -7.77
C SER A 50 15.53 -12.82 -7.14
N ASN A 51 16.52 -12.30 -7.88
CA ASN A 51 17.38 -11.20 -7.45
C ASN A 51 16.59 -9.89 -7.20
N ILE A 52 15.59 -9.58 -8.03
CA ILE A 52 14.73 -8.40 -7.87
C ILE A 52 13.86 -8.55 -6.64
N ILE A 53 13.29 -9.75 -6.41
CA ILE A 53 12.52 -10.04 -5.21
C ILE A 53 13.39 -9.90 -3.95
N ALA A 54 14.61 -10.44 -3.97
CA ALA A 54 15.52 -10.31 -2.85
C ALA A 54 15.88 -8.84 -2.55
N LEU A 55 16.03 -8.01 -3.58
CA LEU A 55 16.25 -6.57 -3.43
C LEU A 55 15.01 -5.86 -2.86
N ILE A 56 13.83 -6.22 -3.34
CA ILE A 56 12.54 -5.72 -2.84
C ILE A 56 12.41 -5.99 -1.34
N PHE A 57 12.64 -7.24 -0.92
CA PHE A 57 12.60 -7.61 0.50
C PHE A 57 13.63 -6.82 1.29
N ARG A 58 14.88 -6.71 0.84
CA ARG A 58 15.90 -5.87 1.51
C ARG A 58 15.53 -4.39 1.69
N ILE A 59 14.66 -3.85 0.84
CA ILE A 59 14.25 -2.44 0.91
C ILE A 59 13.01 -2.28 1.80
N PHE A 60 12.13 -3.28 1.84
CA PHE A 60 10.80 -3.16 2.46
C PHE A 60 10.66 -3.89 3.80
N ASP A 61 11.49 -4.90 4.04
CA ASP A 61 11.60 -5.63 5.31
C ASP A 61 12.35 -4.75 6.32
N ALA A 62 11.62 -4.20 7.29
CA ALA A 62 12.15 -3.24 8.25
C ALA A 62 12.75 -3.94 9.48
N ASP A 63 12.26 -5.12 9.82
CA ASP A 63 12.70 -5.92 10.97
C ASP A 63 13.70 -7.03 10.62
N ALA A 64 13.99 -7.19 9.32
CA ALA A 64 14.91 -8.16 8.73
C ALA A 64 14.50 -9.63 8.96
N ASP A 65 13.19 -9.90 9.07
CA ASP A 65 12.64 -11.23 9.30
C ASP A 65 12.50 -12.08 8.01
N GLN A 66 12.87 -11.53 6.85
CA GLN A 66 12.73 -12.09 5.50
C GLN A 66 11.29 -12.34 5.05
N HIS A 67 10.33 -11.75 5.74
CA HIS A 67 8.95 -11.70 5.37
C HIS A 67 8.56 -10.25 5.07
N LEU A 68 7.34 -10.10 4.56
CA LEU A 68 6.76 -8.81 4.31
C LEU A 68 5.41 -8.77 5.01
N SER A 69 5.32 -8.00 6.08
CA SER A 69 4.05 -7.72 6.74
C SER A 69 3.21 -6.76 5.90
N TYR A 70 1.90 -6.77 6.15
CA TYR A 70 1.00 -5.84 5.47
C TYR A 70 1.34 -4.38 5.75
N ASP A 71 1.78 -4.05 6.97
CA ASP A 71 2.06 -2.67 7.38
C ASP A 71 3.36 -2.15 6.76
N GLU A 72 4.39 -2.99 6.67
CA GLU A 72 5.63 -2.67 5.93
C GLU A 72 5.34 -2.42 4.45
N PHE A 73 4.53 -3.30 3.85
CA PHE A 73 4.11 -3.14 2.48
C PHE A 73 3.31 -1.83 2.28
N MET A 74 2.29 -1.57 3.10
CA MET A 74 1.43 -0.39 2.98
C MET A 74 2.17 0.94 3.22
N SER A 75 3.17 0.93 4.11
CA SER A 75 3.99 2.12 4.40
C SER A 75 4.79 2.57 3.18
N VAL A 76 5.22 1.63 2.35
CA VAL A 76 5.89 1.90 1.07
C VAL A 76 4.87 2.30 0.00
N MET A 77 3.73 1.60 -0.05
CA MET A 77 2.67 1.79 -1.06
C MET A 77 2.07 3.20 -1.03
N LYS A 78 1.82 3.74 0.17
CA LYS A 78 1.32 5.12 0.32
C LYS A 78 2.27 6.18 -0.24
N ASN A 79 3.58 5.96 -0.12
CA ASN A 79 4.60 6.87 -0.63
C ASN A 79 4.83 6.74 -2.15
N ARG A 80 4.53 5.58 -2.75
CA ARG A 80 4.70 5.35 -4.19
C ARG A 80 3.46 5.64 -5.02
N LEU A 81 2.26 5.32 -4.54
CA LEU A 81 1.00 5.68 -5.21
C LEU A 81 0.86 7.20 -5.38
N SER A 82 1.36 7.95 -4.39
CA SER A 82 1.39 9.41 -4.46
C SER A 82 2.39 9.94 -5.49
N ARG A 83 3.39 9.18 -5.99
CA ARG A 83 4.47 9.67 -6.89
C ARG A 83 5.11 11.00 -6.44
N GLY A 84 5.12 11.30 -5.13
CA GLY A 84 5.53 12.61 -4.61
C GLY A 84 4.47 13.72 -4.66
N PHE A 85 3.34 13.47 -5.33
CA PHE A 85 2.06 14.15 -5.17
C PHE A 85 1.36 13.63 -3.91
N GLN A 86 1.98 13.83 -2.74
CA GLN A 86 1.13 14.05 -1.58
C GLN A 86 0.56 15.45 -1.77
N THR A 87 -0.54 15.56 -2.50
CA THR A 87 -1.50 16.56 -2.09
C THR A 87 -1.83 16.17 -0.66
N SER A 88 -1.27 16.89 0.31
CA SER A 88 -2.17 17.38 1.34
C SER A 88 -3.37 17.88 0.54
N ASP A 89 -4.54 17.26 0.71
CA ASP A 89 -5.77 17.80 0.16
C ASP A 89 -5.91 19.21 0.73
N SER A 90 -5.30 20.17 0.04
CA SER A 90 -5.42 21.60 0.21
C SER A 90 -6.43 22.13 -0.81
N THR A 91 -7.08 21.24 -1.55
CA THR A 91 -8.20 21.52 -2.45
C THR A 91 -9.45 20.68 -2.15
N GLU A 92 -9.49 19.93 -1.06
CA GLU A 92 -10.76 19.77 -0.32
C GLU A 92 -10.73 20.80 0.79
N VAL A 93 -11.75 21.65 0.82
CA VAL A 93 -11.99 22.62 1.89
C VAL A 93 -11.69 21.94 3.22
N SER A 94 -10.58 22.32 3.85
CA SER A 94 -10.21 21.85 5.19
C SER A 94 -11.29 22.34 6.14
N ILE A 95 -12.39 21.60 6.23
CA ILE A 95 -13.34 21.71 7.33
C ILE A 95 -12.51 21.28 8.53
N SER A 96 -12.05 22.25 9.31
CA SER A 96 -11.27 21.97 10.49
C SER A 96 -12.05 20.97 11.35
N LYS A 97 -11.36 20.11 12.12
CA LYS A 97 -12.04 19.22 13.09
C LYS A 97 -13.01 20.01 14.00
N PHE A 98 -12.70 21.28 14.23
CA PHE A 98 -13.54 22.24 14.94
C PHE A 98 -14.82 22.63 14.17
N ASP A 99 -14.79 22.72 12.84
CA ASP A 99 -15.98 22.99 12.03
C ASP A 99 -16.89 21.75 11.89
N GLN A 100 -16.33 20.53 11.85
CA GLN A 100 -17.13 19.30 12.00
C GLN A 100 -17.79 19.24 13.39
N PHE A 101 -17.04 19.58 14.45
CA PHE A 101 -17.59 19.66 15.80
C PHE A 101 -18.74 20.67 15.90
N LYS A 102 -18.57 21.89 15.37
CA LYS A 102 -19.64 22.91 15.35
C LYS A 102 -20.88 22.44 14.59
N ARG A 103 -20.71 21.69 13.50
CA ARG A 103 -21.83 21.16 12.73
C ARG A 103 -22.64 20.15 13.55
N CYS A 104 -21.97 19.16 14.14
CA CYS A 104 -22.63 18.20 15.03
C CYS A 104 -23.31 18.88 16.22
N PHE A 105 -22.68 19.91 16.80
CA PHE A 105 -23.28 20.67 17.89
C PHE A 105 -24.52 21.46 17.46
N ARG A 106 -24.45 22.14 16.30
CA ARG A 106 -25.57 22.92 15.75
C ARG A 106 -26.76 22.03 15.41
N ASP A 107 -26.52 20.85 14.84
CA ASP A 107 -27.58 19.92 14.48
C ASP A 107 -28.29 19.40 15.74
N ARG A 108 -27.53 19.15 16.82
CA ARG A 108 -28.07 18.72 18.12
C ARG A 108 -28.77 19.85 18.89
N ALA A 109 -28.38 21.11 18.68
CA ALA A 109 -29.01 22.28 19.31
C ALA A 109 -30.36 22.68 18.68
N LYS A 110 -30.71 22.13 17.52
CA LYS A 110 -32.03 22.33 16.86
C LYS A 110 -33.08 21.31 17.30
N GLU A 111 -32.68 20.27 18.02
CA GLU A 111 -33.56 19.25 18.59
C GLU A 111 -34.10 19.63 20.00
N TYR A 112 -33.76 20.82 20.50
CA TYR A 112 -34.28 21.45 21.71
C TYR A 112 -34.99 22.77 21.36
#